data_AF-A0A5E7E561-F1
#
_entry.id   AF-A0A5E7E561-F1
#
_cell.length_a   1.000
_cell.length_b   1.000
_cell.length_c   1.000
_cell.angle_alpha   90.00
_cell.angle_beta   90.00
_cell.angle_gamma   90.00
#
_symmetry.space_group_name_H-M   'P 1'
#
loop_
_entity.id
_entity.type
_entity.pdbx_description
1 polymer ?
#
loop_
_entity_poly.entity_id
_entity_poly.type
_entity_poly.pdbx_seq_one_letter_code
_entity_poly.pdbx_strand_id
1 'polypeptide(L)'
;MDFDFYPCGVDEKKPLLYLWQIEDAQGGVLYRYVGKANGGSKRPLTQYLRNVRNLQAGKPYRKGKPDAFREVHRKLADAAVRGYRLSLHLLENVAQIESIYDVESSAQRQYCTPPYCDLPANRSAK
;
A
#
# COMPACT_ATOMS: atom_id res chain seq x y z
N MET A 1 -9.34 -11.51 -4.24
CA MET A 1 -8.03 -11.14 -3.68
C MET A 1 -8.22 -11.12 -2.19
N ASP A 2 -7.63 -12.10 -1.54
CA ASP A 2 -7.63 -12.25 -0.11
C ASP A 2 -6.25 -11.84 0.41
N PHE A 3 -6.19 -11.37 1.65
CA PHE A 3 -4.97 -10.91 2.28
C PHE A 3 -5.12 -11.01 3.80
N ASP A 4 -4.00 -11.17 4.48
CA ASP A 4 -3.95 -11.14 5.93
C ASP A 4 -3.95 -9.68 6.42
N PHE A 5 -4.84 -9.35 7.35
CA PHE A 5 -4.99 -7.99 7.89
C PHE A 5 -4.49 -7.91 9.33
N TYR A 6 -3.56 -6.99 9.56
CA TYR A 6 -2.91 -6.76 10.85
C TYR A 6 -3.12 -5.30 11.30
N PRO A 7 -4.04 -5.04 12.25
CA PRO A 7 -4.35 -3.66 12.69
C PRO A 7 -3.34 -3.08 13.70
N CYS A 8 -2.39 -3.88 14.20
CA CYS A 8 -1.27 -3.51 15.09
C CYS A 8 -1.58 -2.49 16.19
N GLY A 9 -2.80 -2.50 16.75
CA GLY A 9 -3.19 -1.61 17.84
C GLY A 9 -3.41 -0.14 17.44
N VAL A 10 -3.49 0.19 16.15
CA VAL A 10 -3.75 1.56 15.70
C VAL A 10 -5.24 1.90 15.72
N ASP A 11 -5.57 3.17 15.91
CA ASP A 11 -6.92 3.69 15.74
C ASP A 11 -7.24 3.83 14.24
N GLU A 12 -8.05 2.91 13.73
CA GLU A 12 -8.44 2.84 12.32
C GLU A 12 -9.20 4.06 11.79
N LYS A 13 -9.72 4.92 12.67
CA LYS A 13 -10.49 6.12 12.30
C LYS A 13 -9.61 7.35 12.15
N LYS A 14 -8.37 7.32 12.65
CA LYS A 14 -7.42 8.43 12.60
C LYS A 14 -6.51 8.36 11.37
N PRO A 15 -5.88 9.48 10.98
CA PRO A 15 -4.79 9.45 10.02
C PRO A 15 -3.75 8.39 10.40
N LEU A 16 -3.32 7.59 9.44
CA LEU A 16 -2.41 6.48 9.68
C LEU A 16 -1.51 6.15 8.49
N LEU A 17 -0.45 5.42 8.77
CA LEU A 17 0.38 4.74 7.79
C LEU A 17 0.02 3.25 7.72
N TYR A 18 0.21 2.66 6.54
CA TYR A 18 0.01 1.25 6.29
C TYR A 18 1.07 0.68 5.37
N LEU A 19 1.34 -0.62 5.51
CA LEU A 19 2.26 -1.40 4.71
C LEU A 19 1.50 -2.50 3.97
N TRP A 20 1.61 -2.52 2.65
CA TRP A 20 1.36 -3.72 1.86
C TRP A 20 2.65 -4.53 1.76
N GLN A 21 2.58 -5.82 2.05
CA GLN A 21 3.69 -6.76 1.88
C GLN A 21 3.23 -7.95 1.02
N ILE A 22 4.14 -8.39 0.13
CA ILE A 22 3.98 -9.54 -0.74
C ILE A 22 5.09 -10.52 -0.41
N GLU A 23 4.73 -11.77 -0.16
CA GLU A 23 5.66 -12.86 0.15
C GLU A 23 5.44 -14.05 -0.81
N ASP A 24 6.53 -14.73 -1.16
CA ASP A 24 6.46 -16.01 -1.87
C ASP A 24 5.96 -17.15 -0.95
N ALA A 25 5.82 -18.34 -1.51
CA ALA A 25 5.35 -19.52 -0.79
C ALA A 25 6.32 -20.00 0.31
N GLN A 26 7.59 -19.55 0.27
CA GLN A 26 8.63 -19.87 1.24
C GLN A 26 8.74 -18.81 2.34
N GLY A 27 7.91 -17.75 2.30
CA GLY A 27 7.95 -16.63 3.23
C GLY A 27 9.01 -15.57 2.89
N GLY A 28 9.62 -15.66 1.71
CA GLY A 28 10.53 -14.64 1.19
C GLY A 28 9.77 -13.38 0.80
N VAL A 29 10.21 -12.22 1.31
CA VAL A 29 9.61 -10.94 0.95
C VAL A 29 9.96 -10.59 -0.49
N LEU A 30 8.93 -10.38 -1.32
CA LEU A 30 9.08 -9.99 -2.72
C LEU A 30 8.87 -8.49 -2.94
N TYR A 31 7.97 -7.88 -2.17
CA TYR A 31 7.64 -6.46 -2.32
C TYR A 31 7.03 -5.88 -1.07
N ARG A 32 7.33 -4.61 -0.80
CA ARG A 32 6.78 -3.79 0.26
C ARG A 32 6.39 -2.42 -0.28
N TYR A 33 5.25 -1.93 0.17
CA TYR A 33 4.78 -0.59 -0.14
C TYR A 33 4.18 0.06 1.10
N VAL A 34 4.79 1.17 1.53
CA VAL A 34 4.23 2.05 2.57
C VAL A 34 3.38 3.13 1.92
N GLY A 35 2.16 3.29 2.43
CA GLY A 35 1.29 4.39 2.06
C GLY A 35 0.63 5.02 3.27
N LYS A 36 -0.02 6.14 3.03
CA LYS A 36 -0.76 6.89 4.03
C LYS A 36 -2.25 7.00 3.73
N ALA A 37 -3.03 7.16 4.79
CA ALA A 37 -4.46 7.43 4.71
C ALA A 37 -4.87 8.50 5.72
N ASN A 38 -5.27 9.67 5.22
CA ASN A 38 -5.71 10.80 6.05
C ASN A 38 -7.08 10.56 6.73
N GLY A 39 -7.89 9.63 6.20
CA GLY A 39 -9.25 9.35 6.68
C GLY A 39 -9.41 7.94 7.25
N GLY A 40 -8.32 7.38 7.81
CA GLY A 40 -8.33 6.04 8.40
C GLY A 40 -8.15 4.88 7.42
N SER A 41 -8.31 3.67 7.94
CA SER A 41 -7.98 2.39 7.26
C SER A 41 -8.86 2.07 6.04
N LYS A 42 -9.94 2.81 5.81
CA LYS A 42 -10.87 2.58 4.68
C LYS A 42 -10.16 2.56 3.33
N ARG A 43 -9.18 3.45 3.11
CA ARG A 43 -8.49 3.55 1.82
C ARG A 43 -7.74 2.26 1.46
N PRO A 44 -6.79 1.76 2.29
CA PRO A 44 -6.10 0.50 1.99
C PRO A 44 -7.06 -0.70 1.92
N LEU A 45 -8.10 -0.75 2.75
CA LEU A 45 -9.04 -1.88 2.76
C LEU A 45 -9.99 -1.94 1.55
N THR A 46 -10.42 -0.79 1.02
CA THR A 46 -11.48 -0.77 0.00
C THR A 46 -10.97 -0.36 -1.38
N GLN A 47 -10.19 0.73 -1.45
CA GLN A 47 -9.80 1.30 -2.73
C GLN A 47 -8.77 0.43 -3.44
N TYR A 48 -7.82 -0.15 -2.69
CA TYR A 48 -6.82 -1.05 -3.29
C TYR A 48 -7.49 -2.30 -3.85
N LEU A 49 -8.36 -2.94 -3.08
CA LEU A 49 -9.13 -4.11 -3.54
C LEU A 49 -9.92 -3.80 -4.82
N ARG A 50 -10.65 -2.69 -4.84
CA ARG A 50 -11.42 -2.27 -6.02
C ARG A 50 -10.49 -2.05 -7.22
N ASN A 51 -9.37 -1.35 -7.03
CA ASN A 51 -8.45 -1.05 -8.12
C ASN A 51 -7.75 -2.30 -8.65
N VAL A 52 -7.38 -3.24 -7.78
CA VAL A 52 -6.82 -4.54 -8.19
C VAL A 52 -7.86 -5.34 -8.99
N ARG A 53 -9.10 -5.42 -8.51
CA ARG A 53 -10.20 -6.07 -9.25
C ARG A 53 -10.46 -5.41 -10.61
N ASN A 54 -10.42 -4.08 -10.68
CA ASN A 54 -10.56 -3.36 -11.94
C ASN A 54 -9.42 -3.72 -12.89
N LEU A 55 -8.18 -3.69 -12.42
CA LEU A 55 -7.01 -4.03 -13.22
C LEU A 55 -7.09 -5.47 -13.76
N GLN A 56 -7.45 -6.44 -12.91
CA GLN A 56 -7.62 -7.85 -13.30
C GLN A 56 -8.76 -8.04 -14.31
N ALA A 57 -9.82 -7.24 -14.22
CA ALA A 57 -10.96 -7.28 -15.14
C ALA A 57 -10.78 -6.42 -16.40
N GLY A 58 -9.60 -5.84 -16.63
CA GLY A 58 -9.34 -4.92 -17.76
C GLY A 58 -10.16 -3.62 -17.70
N LYS A 59 -10.69 -3.25 -16.52
CA LYS A 59 -11.48 -2.04 -16.30
C LYS A 59 -10.57 -0.84 -16.01
N PRO A 60 -11.00 0.37 -16.38
CA PRO A 60 -10.19 1.57 -16.15
C PRO A 60 -9.99 1.89 -14.67
N TYR A 61 -8.85 2.48 -14.33
CA TYR A 61 -8.56 2.99 -12.99
C TYR A 61 -9.53 4.11 -12.59
N ARG A 62 -9.70 5.10 -13.48
CA ARG A 62 -10.71 6.18 -13.36
C ARG A 62 -11.07 6.71 -14.75
N LYS A 63 -12.29 7.26 -14.89
CA LYS A 63 -12.85 7.77 -16.16
C LYS A 63 -11.87 8.63 -16.97
N GLY A 64 -11.13 9.54 -16.32
CA GLY A 64 -10.19 10.44 -16.99
C GLY A 64 -8.73 9.98 -17.04
N LYS A 65 -8.35 8.89 -16.37
CA LYS A 65 -6.99 8.31 -16.41
C LYS A 65 -7.08 6.78 -16.32
N PRO A 66 -7.48 6.11 -17.41
CA PRO A 66 -7.80 4.69 -17.41
C PRO A 66 -6.61 3.81 -17.00
N ASP A 67 -5.38 4.19 -17.38
CA ASP A 67 -4.19 3.35 -17.17
C ASP A 67 -3.32 3.79 -15.97
N ALA A 68 -3.76 4.79 -15.21
CA ALA A 68 -2.98 5.38 -14.12
C ALA A 68 -3.00 4.54 -12.82
N PHE A 69 -3.10 3.22 -12.93
CA PHE A 69 -2.88 2.33 -11.80
C PHE A 69 -1.47 2.57 -11.24
N ARG A 70 -1.34 2.51 -9.92
CA ARG A 70 -0.05 2.63 -9.24
C ARG A 70 0.68 1.29 -9.34
N GLU A 71 1.99 1.34 -9.19
CA GLU A 71 2.81 0.13 -9.22
C GLU A 71 2.39 -0.89 -8.16
N VAL A 72 2.12 -0.44 -6.93
CA VAL A 72 1.54 -1.31 -5.89
C VAL A 72 0.25 -2.02 -6.34
N HIS A 73 -0.64 -1.36 -7.12
CA HIS A 73 -1.83 -2.04 -7.63
C HIS A 73 -1.46 -3.15 -8.63
N ARG A 74 -0.45 -2.91 -9.48
CA ARG A 74 0.05 -3.92 -10.42
C ARG A 74 0.72 -5.09 -9.70
N LYS A 75 1.58 -4.80 -8.72
CA LYS A 75 2.26 -5.82 -7.90
C LYS A 75 1.27 -6.69 -7.12
N LEU A 76 0.26 -6.07 -6.50
CA LEU A 76 -0.81 -6.82 -5.80
C LEU A 76 -1.64 -7.67 -6.76
N ALA A 77 -1.96 -7.16 -7.96
CA ALA A 77 -2.71 -7.92 -8.96
C ALA A 77 -1.93 -9.14 -9.47
N ASP A 78 -0.63 -8.97 -9.77
CA ASP A 78 0.27 -10.05 -10.20
C ASP A 78 0.45 -11.10 -9.09
N ALA A 79 0.71 -10.66 -7.85
CA ALA A 79 0.82 -11.54 -6.70
C ALA A 79 -0.45 -12.36 -6.43
N ALA A 80 -1.63 -11.73 -6.56
CA ALA A 80 -2.90 -12.43 -6.42
C ALA A 80 -3.12 -13.50 -7.50
N VAL A 81 -2.62 -13.30 -8.73
CA VAL A 81 -2.68 -14.30 -9.81
C VAL A 81 -1.71 -15.45 -9.54
N ARG A 82 -0.53 -15.15 -8.97
CA ARG A 82 0.51 -16.13 -8.66
C ARG A 82 0.26 -16.94 -7.38
N GLY A 83 -0.79 -16.60 -6.62
CA GLY A 83 -1.08 -17.25 -5.34
C GLY A 83 -0.08 -16.89 -4.23
N TYR A 84 0.61 -15.75 -4.36
CA TYR A 84 1.51 -15.24 -3.34
C TYR A 84 0.74 -14.72 -2.13
N ARG A 85 1.42 -14.73 -0.98
CA ARG A 85 0.83 -14.24 0.26
C ARG A 85 0.83 -12.72 0.26
N LEU A 86 -0.33 -12.15 0.53
CA LEU A 86 -0.55 -10.72 0.66
C LEU A 86 -0.86 -10.38 2.10
N SER A 87 -0.20 -9.36 2.65
CA SER A 87 -0.55 -8.82 3.97
C SER A 87 -0.67 -7.31 3.95
N LEU A 88 -1.62 -6.81 4.74
CA LEU A 88 -1.82 -5.39 5.01
C LEU A 88 -1.63 -5.16 6.51
N HIS A 89 -0.63 -4.35 6.84
CA HIS A 89 -0.34 -3.93 8.20
C HIS A 89 -0.70 -2.47 8.36
N LEU A 90 -1.43 -2.12 9.41
CA LEU A 90 -1.51 -0.73 9.84
C LEU A 90 -0.33 -0.47 10.77
N LEU A 91 0.48 0.55 10.48
CA LEU A 91 1.77 0.75 11.16
C LEU A 91 1.62 1.65 12.38
N GLU A 92 1.13 2.87 12.16
CA GLU A 92 1.04 3.89 13.19
C GLU A 92 -0.02 4.93 12.85
N ASN A 93 -0.59 5.54 13.89
CA ASN A 93 -1.38 6.77 13.73
C ASN A 93 -0.45 7.97 13.62
N VAL A 94 -0.78 8.90 12.73
CA VAL A 94 0.00 10.13 12.54
C VAL A 94 -0.58 11.21 13.46
N ALA A 95 0.25 11.81 14.30
CA ALA A 95 -0.21 12.86 15.21
C ALA A 95 -0.64 14.11 14.42
N GLN A 96 -1.59 14.88 14.97
CA GLN A 96 -2.11 16.08 14.27
C GLN A 96 -1.05 17.16 14.04
N ILE A 97 0.00 17.18 14.85
CA ILE A 97 1.11 18.14 14.76
C ILE A 97 2.19 17.70 13.77
N GLU A 98 2.16 16.44 13.32
CA GLU A 98 3.17 15.88 12.43
C GLU A 98 2.71 15.99 10.98
N SER A 99 3.66 16.31 10.11
CA SER A 99 3.45 16.17 8.68
C SER A 99 3.37 14.69 8.33
N ILE A 100 2.20 14.24 7.86
CA ILE A 100 2.03 12.86 7.36
C ILE A 100 2.97 12.52 6.19
N TYR A 101 3.59 13.52 5.56
CA TYR A 101 4.62 13.31 4.54
C TYR A 101 5.97 12.92 5.16
N ASP A 102 6.33 13.53 6.28
CA ASP A 102 7.61 13.29 6.95
C ASP A 102 7.61 11.93 7.67
N VAL A 103 6.47 11.59 8.28
CA VAL A 103 6.25 10.25 8.88
C VAL A 103 6.25 9.18 7.79
N GLU A 104 5.57 9.41 6.65
CA GLU A 104 5.60 8.47 5.50
C GLU A 104 7.01 8.26 4.96
N SER A 105 7.81 9.31 4.82
CA SER A 105 9.20 9.21 4.35
C SER A 105 10.07 8.40 5.31
N SER A 106 9.88 8.59 6.62
CA SER A 106 10.62 7.85 7.64
C SER A 106 10.22 6.37 7.66
N ALA A 107 8.92 6.06 7.59
CA ALA A 107 8.42 4.70 7.49
C ALA A 107 8.88 4.02 6.18
N GLN A 108 8.94 4.73 5.05
CA GLN A 108 9.49 4.19 3.81
C GLN A 108 10.96 3.79 3.96
N ARG A 109 11.78 4.60 4.65
CA ARG A 109 13.18 4.23 4.93
C ARG A 109 13.30 3.00 5.82
N GLN A 110 12.39 2.84 6.79
CA GLN A 110 12.42 1.74 7.74
C GLN A 110 11.93 0.42 7.13
N TYR A 111 10.81 0.44 6.40
CA TYR A 111 10.10 -0.77 5.97
C TYR A 111 10.30 -1.09 4.48
N CYS A 112 10.70 -0.11 3.68
CA CYS A 112 10.74 -0.17 2.22
C CYS A 112 12.19 0.02 1.71
N THR A 113 13.09 -0.88 2.10
CA THR A 113 14.48 -0.87 1.64
C THR A 113 14.63 -1.65 0.33
N PRO A 114 15.44 -1.16 -0.64
CA PRO A 114 15.84 -1.95 -1.81
C PRO A 114 16.41 -3.31 -1.39
N PRO A 115 16.17 -4.39 -2.17
CA PRO A 115 15.47 -4.43 -3.46
C PRO A 115 13.93 -4.55 -3.38
N TYR A 116 13.34 -4.45 -2.18
CA TYR A 116 11.94 -4.85 -1.95
C TYR A 116 10.92 -3.72 -2.18
N CYS A 117 11.35 -2.55 -2.63
CA CYS A 117 10.50 -1.37 -2.82
C CYS A 117 11.04 -0.51 -3.97
N ASP A 118 10.13 -0.05 -4.83
CA ASP A 118 10.38 1.14 -5.65
C ASP A 118 10.00 2.36 -4.82
N LEU A 119 11.01 3.04 -4.25
CA LEU A 119 10.78 4.32 -3.59
C LEU A 119 10.22 5.28 -4.64
N PRO A 120 9.13 6.01 -4.37
CA PRO A 120 8.65 7.00 -5.34
C PRO A 120 9.81 7.96 -5.64
N ALA A 121 10.26 8.00 -6.90
CA ALA A 121 11.26 8.95 -7.35
C ALA A 121 10.90 10.33 -6.79
N ASN A 122 11.84 10.91 -6.03
CA ASN A 122 11.73 12.16 -5.28
C ASN A 122 10.59 13.05 -5.82
N ARG A 123 9.51 13.19 -5.06
CA ARG A 123 8.54 14.25 -5.33
C ARG A 123 9.20 15.55 -4.92
N SER A 124 9.99 16.13 -5.83
CA SER A 124 10.45 17.51 -5.71
C SER A 124 9.27 18.38 -5.31
N ALA A 125 9.51 19.17 -4.25
CA ALA A 125 8.59 20.13 -3.69
C ALA A 125 7.85 20.91 -4.79
N LYS A 126 6.54 21.04 -4.62
CA LYS A 126 5.79 22.16 -5.18
C LYS A 126 5.53 23.14 -4.07
#